data_AF-A0A2V7MQ96-F1
#
_entry.id   AF-A0A2V7MQ96-F1
#
_cell.length_a   1.000
_cell.length_b   1.000
_cell.length_c   1.000
_cell.angle_alpha   90.00
_cell.angle_beta   90.00
_cell.angle_gamma   90.00
#
_symmetry.space_group_name_H-M   'P 1'
#
loop_
_entity.id
_entity.type
_entity.pdbx_description
1 polymer ?
#
loop_
_entity_poly.entity_id
_entity_poly.type
_entity_poly.pdbx_seq_one_letter_code
_entity_poly.pdbx_strand_id
1 'polypeptide(L)'
;MFRQKDALHAYEQALALEERPDAAVAAGDLYRRAGLLQEAAARFARAYAAGGGAEALWLNAQTLFEAGEERAADEALHLWATQVPGGLDRLSEARAELRGGKRED
;
A
#
# COMPACT_ATOMS: atom_id res chain seq x y z
N MET A 1 -36.23 -24.63 -3.13
CA MET A 1 -35.46 -23.69 -3.98
C MET A 1 -34.78 -22.66 -3.07
N PHE A 2 -33.75 -23.08 -2.31
CA PHE A 2 -33.14 -22.29 -1.21
C PHE A 2 -31.69 -21.85 -1.52
N ARG A 3 -31.04 -22.53 -2.47
CA ARG A 3 -29.60 -22.34 -2.78
C ARG A 3 -29.23 -21.03 -3.48
N GLN A 4 -30.20 -20.35 -4.11
CA GLN A 4 -29.92 -19.15 -4.91
C GLN A 4 -29.73 -17.90 -4.04
N LYS A 5 -30.43 -17.80 -2.90
CA LYS A 5 -30.25 -16.72 -1.93
C LYS A 5 -28.98 -16.90 -1.09
N ASP A 6 -28.63 -18.14 -0.71
CA ASP A 6 -27.42 -18.43 0.05
C ASP A 6 -26.15 -18.19 -0.77
N ALA A 7 -26.17 -18.51 -2.06
CA ALA A 7 -25.06 -18.22 -2.98
C ALA A 7 -24.87 -16.72 -3.20
N LEU A 8 -25.96 -15.96 -3.32
CA LEU A 8 -25.90 -14.50 -3.45
C LEU A 8 -25.37 -13.85 -2.16
N HIS A 9 -25.80 -14.31 -0.99
CA HIS A 9 -25.30 -13.82 0.29
C HIS A 9 -23.82 -14.16 0.52
N ALA A 10 -23.38 -15.35 0.13
CA ALA A 10 -21.96 -15.72 0.16
C ALA A 10 -21.12 -14.88 -0.83
N TYR A 11 -21.68 -14.51 -1.98
CA TYR A 11 -21.03 -13.61 -2.94
C TYR A 11 -20.96 -12.17 -2.44
N GLU A 12 -22.03 -11.68 -1.80
CA GLU A 12 -22.08 -10.36 -1.15
C GLU A 12 -21.13 -10.27 0.05
N GLN A 13 -20.97 -11.36 0.82
CA GLN A 13 -19.97 -11.48 1.90
C GLN A 13 -18.54 -11.53 1.36
N ALA A 14 -18.29 -12.24 0.26
CA ALA A 14 -16.97 -12.29 -0.38
C ALA A 14 -16.56 -10.91 -0.97
N LEU A 15 -17.50 -10.19 -1.59
CA LEU A 15 -17.28 -8.82 -2.10
C LEU A 15 -17.17 -7.76 -0.98
N ALA A 16 -17.70 -8.03 0.21
CA ALA A 16 -17.53 -7.19 1.40
C ALA A 16 -16.18 -7.44 2.13
N LEU A 17 -15.46 -8.51 1.81
CA LEU A 17 -14.25 -8.96 2.51
C LEU A 17 -12.95 -8.87 1.68
N GLU A 18 -13.01 -8.77 0.36
CA GLU A 18 -11.87 -8.32 -0.45
C GLU A 18 -11.86 -6.79 -0.52
N GLU A 19 -11.13 -6.12 0.39
CA GLU A 19 -10.82 -4.70 0.18
C GLU A 19 -10.03 -4.61 -1.12
N ARG A 20 -10.68 -4.18 -2.21
CA ARG A 20 -10.02 -4.10 -3.52
C ARG A 20 -8.79 -3.20 -3.43
N PRO A 21 -7.66 -3.58 -4.06
CA PRO A 21 -6.41 -2.85 -3.91
C PRO A 21 -6.54 -1.37 -4.35
N ASP A 22 -7.34 -1.09 -5.38
CA ASP A 22 -7.62 0.26 -5.85
C ASP A 22 -8.38 1.11 -4.82
N ALA A 23 -9.37 0.53 -4.13
CA ALA A 23 -10.11 1.20 -3.07
C ALA A 23 -9.21 1.50 -1.85
N ALA A 24 -8.33 0.58 -1.49
CA ALA A 24 -7.37 0.77 -0.42
C ALA A 24 -6.34 1.86 -0.76
N VAL A 25 -5.82 1.89 -2.00
CA VAL A 25 -4.94 2.98 -2.48
C VAL A 25 -5.66 4.33 -2.40
N ALA A 26 -6.88 4.42 -2.93
CA ALA A 26 -7.65 5.65 -2.89
C ALA A 26 -7.90 6.15 -1.47
N ALA A 27 -8.20 5.24 -0.53
CA ALA A 27 -8.33 5.59 0.88
C ALA A 27 -7.00 6.08 1.47
N GLY A 28 -5.87 5.44 1.14
CA GLY A 28 -4.54 5.87 1.56
C GLY A 28 -4.20 7.28 1.10
N ASP A 29 -4.50 7.61 -0.16
CA ASP A 29 -4.31 8.96 -0.68
C ASP A 29 -5.16 10.01 0.05
N LEU A 30 -6.42 9.69 0.38
CA LEU A 30 -7.29 10.58 1.13
C LEU A 30 -6.75 10.87 2.54
N TYR A 31 -6.29 9.85 3.26
CA TYR A 31 -5.67 10.05 4.57
C TYR A 31 -4.37 10.83 4.49
N ARG A 32 -3.52 10.57 3.47
CA ARG A 32 -2.25 11.27 3.28
C ARG A 32 -2.47 12.76 3.05
N ARG A 33 -3.42 13.12 2.18
CA ARG A 33 -3.82 14.53 1.94
C ARG A 33 -4.39 15.21 3.19
N ALA A 34 -4.99 14.45 4.10
CA ALA A 34 -5.49 14.95 5.39
C ALA A 34 -4.39 15.05 6.46
N GLY A 35 -3.14 14.70 6.16
CA GLY A 35 -2.03 14.66 7.12
C GLY A 35 -2.10 13.48 8.10
N LEU A 36 -3.01 12.52 7.88
CA LEU A 36 -3.19 11.32 8.68
C LEU A 36 -2.28 10.21 8.15
N LEU A 37 -0.97 10.41 8.30
CA LEU A 37 0.04 9.61 7.61
C LEU A 37 0.06 8.14 8.10
N GLN A 38 -0.22 7.89 9.37
CA GLN A 38 -0.26 6.52 9.91
C GLN A 38 -1.45 5.73 9.35
N GLU A 39 -2.62 6.35 9.27
CA GLU A 39 -3.81 5.78 8.65
C GLU A 39 -3.61 5.55 7.16
N ALA A 40 -2.96 6.49 6.48
CA ALA A 40 -2.61 6.38 5.06
C ALA A 40 -1.68 5.18 4.80
N ALA A 41 -0.60 5.07 5.58
CA ALA A 41 0.32 3.94 5.49
C ALA A 41 -0.41 2.61 5.71
N ALA A 42 -1.29 2.53 6.71
CA ALA A 42 -2.10 1.33 6.96
C ALA A 42 -3.00 0.96 5.78
N ARG A 43 -3.56 1.94 5.06
CA ARG A 43 -4.35 1.67 3.84
C ARG A 43 -3.50 1.17 2.68
N PHE A 44 -2.32 1.74 2.44
CA PHE A 44 -1.42 1.22 1.40
C PHE A 44 -0.91 -0.19 1.72
N ALA A 45 -0.68 -0.52 2.99
CA ALA A 45 -0.35 -1.88 3.42
C ALA A 45 -1.51 -2.87 3.14
N ARG A 46 -2.77 -2.44 3.34
CA ARG A 46 -3.94 -3.25 2.96
C ARG A 46 -4.07 -3.40 1.45
N ALA A 47 -3.79 -2.35 0.68
CA ALA A 47 -3.76 -2.43 -0.78
C ALA A 47 -2.75 -3.48 -1.25
N TYR A 48 -1.56 -3.50 -0.64
CA TYR A 48 -0.57 -4.52 -0.90
C TYR A 48 -1.08 -5.94 -0.57
N ALA A 49 -1.67 -6.12 0.61
CA ALA A 49 -2.25 -7.41 1.03
C ALA A 49 -3.39 -7.88 0.10
N ALA A 50 -4.09 -6.96 -0.54
CA ALA A 50 -5.13 -7.22 -1.54
C ALA A 50 -4.61 -7.39 -2.98
N GLY A 51 -3.29 -7.45 -3.19
CA GLY A 51 -2.69 -7.68 -4.51
C GLY A 51 -2.33 -6.41 -5.30
N GLY A 52 -2.26 -5.25 -4.65
CA GLY A 52 -1.82 -3.98 -5.25
C GLY A 52 -0.32 -3.94 -5.63
N GLY A 53 0.43 -4.98 -5.30
CA GLY A 53 1.80 -5.21 -5.78
C GLY A 53 2.81 -4.14 -5.37
N ALA A 54 3.84 -3.96 -6.21
CA ALA A 54 4.95 -3.06 -5.94
C ALA A 54 4.51 -1.59 -5.78
N GLU A 55 3.48 -1.13 -6.51
CA GLU A 55 2.99 0.25 -6.39
C GLU A 55 2.48 0.56 -4.97
N ALA A 56 1.68 -0.35 -4.40
CA ALA A 56 1.19 -0.20 -3.03
C ALA A 56 2.33 -0.17 -2.00
N LEU A 57 3.38 -0.97 -2.19
CA LEU A 57 4.58 -0.96 -1.33
C LEU A 57 5.37 0.34 -1.44
N TRP A 58 5.49 0.90 -2.64
CA TRP A 58 6.15 2.20 -2.85
C TRP A 58 5.39 3.34 -2.18
N LEU A 59 4.05 3.36 -2.29
CA LEU A 59 3.20 4.34 -1.60
C LEU A 59 3.26 4.19 -0.07
N ASN A 60 3.27 2.96 0.42
CA ASN A 60 3.45 2.67 1.85
C ASN A 60 4.81 3.17 2.36
N ALA A 61 5.90 2.88 1.66
CA ALA A 61 7.24 3.32 2.04
C ALA A 61 7.36 4.86 2.08
N GLN A 62 6.86 5.56 1.06
CA GLN A 62 6.81 7.04 1.04
C GLN A 62 6.06 7.59 2.25
N THR A 63 4.86 7.07 2.51
CA THR A 63 4.01 7.59 3.58
C THR A 63 4.59 7.30 4.97
N LEU A 64 5.20 6.12 5.17
CA LEU A 64 5.92 5.79 6.41
C LEU A 64 7.13 6.71 6.61
N PHE A 65 7.87 7.02 5.55
CA PHE A 65 8.98 7.94 5.63
C PHE A 65 8.53 9.38 5.94
N GLU A 66 7.45 9.85 5.31
CA GLU A 66 6.80 11.13 5.63
C GLU A 66 6.35 11.18 7.11
N ALA A 67 5.84 10.06 7.65
CA ALA A 67 5.43 9.92 9.05
C ALA A 67 6.62 9.86 10.04
N GLY A 68 7.86 9.76 9.56
CA GLY A 68 9.06 9.59 10.39
C GLY A 68 9.35 8.13 10.78
N GLU A 69 8.59 7.16 10.26
CA GLU A 69 8.75 5.73 10.50
C GLU A 69 9.83 5.13 9.58
N GLU A 70 11.06 5.66 9.65
CA GLU A 70 12.13 5.36 8.69
C GLU A 70 12.47 3.86 8.58
N ARG A 71 12.42 3.14 9.70
CA ARG A 71 12.66 1.69 9.69
C ARG A 71 11.57 0.94 8.93
N ALA A 72 10.31 1.26 9.21
CA ALA A 72 9.18 0.61 8.55
C ALA A 72 9.16 0.95 7.05
N ALA A 73 9.53 2.19 6.70
CA ALA A 73 9.71 2.60 5.32
C ALA A 73 10.79 1.77 4.60
N ASP A 74 11.93 1.52 5.24
CA ASP A 74 13.00 0.68 4.68
C ASP A 74 12.56 -0.78 4.49
N GLU A 75 11.81 -1.32 5.45
CA GLU A 75 11.24 -2.67 5.37
C GLU A 75 10.25 -2.80 4.20
N ALA A 76 9.35 -1.82 4.02
CA ALA A 76 8.43 -1.77 2.88
C ALA A 76 9.17 -1.65 1.54
N LEU A 77 10.24 -0.86 1.50
CA LEU A 77 11.07 -0.67 0.31
C LEU A 77 11.89 -1.92 -0.05
N HIS A 78 12.36 -2.65 0.96
CA HIS A 78 13.01 -3.94 0.75
C HIS A 78 12.01 -4.94 0.15
N LEU A 79 10.78 -4.97 0.65
CA LEU A 79 9.71 -5.79 0.09
C LEU A 79 9.40 -5.40 -1.37
N TRP A 80 9.31 -4.09 -1.66
CA TRP A 80 9.16 -3.56 -3.02
C TRP A 80 10.26 -4.08 -3.96
N ALA A 81 11.51 -4.05 -3.50
CA ALA A 81 12.67 -4.47 -4.28
C ALA A 81 12.63 -5.97 -4.66
N THR A 82 11.94 -6.80 -3.86
CA THR A 82 11.71 -8.23 -4.22
C THR A 82 10.66 -8.43 -5.31
N GLN A 83 9.79 -7.45 -5.54
CA GLN A 83 8.69 -7.55 -6.52
C GLN A 83 9.03 -6.92 -7.87
N VAL A 84 10.01 -6.02 -7.90
CA VAL A 84 10.44 -5.33 -9.12
C VAL A 84 11.63 -6.08 -9.74
N PRO A 85 11.65 -6.32 -11.07
CA PRO A 85 12.81 -6.90 -11.75
C PRO A 85 14.09 -6.09 -11.49
N GLY A 86 15.14 -6.74 -10.97
CA GLY A 86 16.38 -6.06 -10.55
C GLY A 86 16.18 -5.04 -9.42
N GLY A 87 15.10 -5.16 -8.64
CA GLY A 87 14.76 -4.20 -7.59
C GLY A 87 15.77 -4.20 -6.45
N LEU A 88 16.36 -5.36 -6.11
CA LEU A 88 17.40 -5.45 -5.09
C LEU A 88 18.68 -4.69 -5.48
N ASP A 89 19.08 -4.75 -6.75
CA ASP A 89 20.23 -4.01 -7.26
C ASP A 89 19.99 -2.49 -7.21
N ARG A 90 18.73 -2.07 -7.39
CA ARG A 90 18.28 -0.67 -7.34
C ARG A 90 17.82 -0.20 -5.96
N LEU A 91 17.88 -1.05 -4.93
CA LEU A 91 17.36 -0.70 -3.60
C LEU A 91 18.07 0.51 -2.98
N SER A 92 19.37 0.67 -3.25
CA SER A 92 20.12 1.85 -2.79
C SER A 92 19.61 3.15 -3.44
N GLU A 93 19.31 3.12 -4.74
CA GLU A 93 18.76 4.25 -5.48
C GLU A 93 17.34 4.57 -5.02
N ALA A 94 16.51 3.54 -4.84
CA ALA A 94 15.16 3.68 -4.31
C ALA A 94 15.14 4.34 -2.92
N ARG A 95 16.09 4.01 -2.04
CA ARG A 95 16.25 4.67 -0.73
C ARG A 95 16.65 6.13 -0.88
N ALA A 96 17.51 6.44 -1.85
CA ALA A 96 17.93 7.80 -2.13
C ALA A 96 16.76 8.64 -2.68
N GLU A 97 15.95 8.07 -3.58
CA GLU A 97 14.73 8.69 -4.11
C GLU A 97 13.73 8.99 -2.99
N LEU A 98 13.45 8.00 -2.13
CA LEU A 98 12.57 8.15 -0.97
C LEU A 98 12.98 9.32 -0.07
N ARG A 99 14.29 9.48 0.17
CA ARG A 99 14.85 10.58 0.98
C ARG A 99 14.94 11.90 0.23
N GLY A 100 15.04 11.85 -1.11
CA GLY A 100 15.17 12.99 -2.01
C GLY A 100 13.84 13.71 -2.25
N GLY A 101 12.74 12.97 -2.33
CA GLY A 101 11.39 13.49 -2.59
C GLY A 101 10.85 14.44 -1.52
N LYS A 102 11.46 14.51 -0.34
CA LYS A 102 11.11 15.48 0.73
C LYS A 102 11.59 16.91 0.43
N ARG A 103 12.30 17.14 -0.69
CA ARG A 103 12.89 18.44 -1.06
C ARG A 103 12.21 19.07 -2.28
N GLU A 104 10.92 19.30 -2.21
CA GLU A 104 10.25 20.33 -3.01
C GLU A 104 9.29 21.09 -2.07
N ASP A 105 9.41 22.41 -2.07
CA ASP A 105 9.04 23.40 -1.03
C ASP A 105 7.59 23.40 -0.52
#